data_AF-H1Q0D7-F1
#
_entry.id   AF-H1Q0D7-F1
#
_cell.length_a   1.000
_cell.length_b   1.000
_cell.length_c   1.000
_cell.angle_alpha   90.00
_cell.angle_beta   90.00
_cell.angle_gamma   90.00
#
_symmetry.space_group_name_H-M   'P 1'
#
loop_
_entity.id
_entity.type
_entity.pdbx_description
1 polymer ?
#
loop_
_entity_poly.entity_id
_entity_poly.type
_entity_poly.pdbx_seq_one_letter_code
_entity_poly.pdbx_strand_id
1 'polypeptide(L)'
;MNQNQRFSHVFTAENAKKTVSKLGAILATKKFWVELLIMTLGMFVAAMGVYFFLIPSKLIVGSITGLSLVVSKLLPFISVGTIIFVINAILLILAFLLIGNEFGAKTVYTALILGPMIDFLGTVIPIKES
;
A
#
# COMPACT_ATOMS: atom_id res chain seq x y z
N MET A 1 -38.06 -17.77 -11.16
CA MET A 1 -36.69 -18.32 -10.98
C MET A 1 -36.02 -17.54 -9.86
N ASN A 2 -35.74 -18.17 -8.70
CA ASN A 2 -35.42 -17.47 -7.45
C ASN A 2 -33.97 -16.93 -7.41
N GLN A 3 -33.81 -15.64 -7.12
CA GLN A 3 -32.52 -14.93 -7.02
C GLN A 3 -31.57 -15.53 -5.95
N ASN A 4 -32.11 -16.22 -4.94
CA ASN A 4 -31.32 -16.87 -3.87
C ASN A 4 -30.49 -18.08 -4.34
N GLN A 5 -30.76 -18.66 -5.51
CA GLN A 5 -30.00 -19.79 -6.05
C GLN A 5 -28.72 -19.36 -6.80
N ARG A 6 -28.64 -18.09 -7.23
CA ARG A 6 -27.44 -17.55 -7.89
C ARG A 6 -26.35 -17.15 -6.89
N PHE A 7 -26.73 -16.79 -5.66
CA PHE A 7 -25.77 -16.32 -4.64
C PHE A 7 -25.00 -17.47 -3.96
N SER A 8 -25.63 -18.64 -3.79
CA SER A 8 -24.98 -19.82 -3.21
C SER A 8 -23.93 -20.45 -4.13
N HIS A 9 -24.08 -20.34 -5.45
CA HIS A 9 -23.10 -20.84 -6.43
C HIS A 9 -21.85 -19.97 -6.57
N VAL A 10 -21.89 -18.70 -6.15
CA VAL A 10 -20.73 -17.79 -6.18
C VAL A 10 -19.72 -18.13 -5.07
N PHE A 11 -20.21 -18.63 -3.93
CA PHE A 11 -19.40 -19.05 -2.77
C PHE A 11 -19.29 -20.58 -2.62
N THR A 12 -19.33 -21.33 -3.73
CA THR A 12 -19.07 -22.78 -3.69
C THR A 12 -17.58 -23.06 -3.54
N ALA A 13 -17.22 -24.06 -2.73
CA ALA A 13 -15.84 -24.53 -2.51
C ALA A 13 -15.08 -24.82 -3.83
N GLU A 14 -15.79 -25.15 -4.90
CA GLU A 14 -15.26 -25.37 -6.24
C GLU A 14 -14.69 -24.09 -6.89
N ASN A 15 -15.39 -22.95 -6.76
CA ASN A 15 -14.93 -21.65 -7.25
C ASN A 15 -13.79 -21.09 -6.39
N ALA A 16 -13.82 -21.36 -5.08
CA ALA A 16 -12.71 -21.05 -4.18
C ALA A 16 -11.46 -21.86 -4.55
N LYS A 17 -11.59 -23.18 -4.74
CA LYS A 17 -10.48 -24.07 -5.14
C LYS A 17 -9.88 -23.68 -6.49
N LYS A 18 -10.73 -23.28 -7.46
CA LYS A 18 -10.29 -22.77 -8.77
C LYS A 18 -9.53 -21.45 -8.66
N THR A 19 -9.99 -20.52 -7.82
CA THR A 19 -9.31 -19.26 -7.54
C THR A 19 -7.96 -19.49 -6.86
N VAL A 20 -7.91 -20.33 -5.82
CA VAL A 20 -6.66 -20.67 -5.10
C VAL A 20 -5.67 -21.40 -6.03
N SER A 21 -6.13 -22.33 -6.86
CA SER A 21 -5.29 -23.00 -7.87
C SER A 21 -4.71 -22.01 -8.89
N LYS A 22 -5.54 -21.10 -9.40
CA LYS A 22 -5.12 -20.05 -10.33
C LYS A 22 -4.11 -19.09 -9.68
N LEU A 23 -4.32 -18.71 -8.42
CA LEU A 23 -3.36 -17.92 -7.65
C LEU A 23 -2.04 -18.68 -7.46
N GLY A 24 -2.08 -19.97 -7.11
CA GLY A 24 -0.90 -20.82 -6.99
C GLY A 24 -0.08 -20.90 -8.28
N ALA A 25 -0.74 -20.99 -9.43
CA ALA A 25 -0.08 -20.98 -10.73
C ALA A 25 0.59 -19.64 -11.05
N ILE A 26 -0.03 -18.51 -10.69
CA ILE A 26 0.56 -17.17 -10.84
C ILE A 26 1.79 -17.02 -9.93
N LEU A 27 1.70 -17.48 -8.67
CA LEU A 27 2.81 -17.47 -7.70
C LEU A 27 3.99 -18.34 -8.12
N ALA A 28 3.76 -19.42 -8.86
CA ALA A 28 4.83 -20.31 -9.35
C ALA A 28 5.62 -19.75 -10.54
N THR A 29 5.20 -18.61 -11.10
CA THR A 29 5.85 -18.04 -12.29
C THR A 29 7.18 -17.38 -11.90
N LYS A 30 8.27 -17.67 -12.63
CA LYS A 30 9.60 -17.06 -12.40
C LYS A 30 9.56 -15.53 -12.36
N LYS A 31 8.76 -14.92 -13.23
CA LYS A 31 8.53 -13.47 -13.29
C LYS A 31 8.02 -12.90 -11.96
N PHE A 32 7.09 -13.59 -11.29
CA PHE A 32 6.52 -13.15 -10.02
C PHE A 32 7.61 -13.03 -8.93
N TRP A 33 8.45 -14.05 -8.80
CA TRP A 33 9.54 -14.06 -7.81
C TRP A 33 10.60 -13.00 -8.09
N VAL A 34 10.94 -12.77 -9.36
CA VAL A 34 11.88 -11.72 -9.75
C VAL A 34 11.31 -10.33 -9.43
N GLU A 35 10.05 -10.08 -9.79
CA GLU A 35 9.38 -8.81 -9.45
C GLU A 35 9.31 -8.59 -7.94
N LEU A 36 8.98 -9.62 -7.17
CA LEU A 36 8.90 -9.55 -5.72
C LEU A 36 10.27 -9.23 -5.12
N LEU A 37 11.34 -9.90 -5.55
CA LEU A 37 12.71 -9.61 -5.10
C LEU A 37 13.13 -8.16 -5.42
N ILE A 38 12.86 -7.69 -6.64
CA ILE A 38 13.20 -6.32 -7.05
C ILE A 38 12.43 -5.31 -6.18
N MET A 39 11.13 -5.55 -5.93
CA MET A 39 10.33 -4.70 -5.06
C MET A 39 10.86 -4.71 -3.63
N THR A 40 11.15 -5.88 -3.06
CA THR A 40 11.71 -5.98 -1.71
C THR A 40 13.05 -5.24 -1.60
N LEU A 41 13.94 -5.39 -2.58
CA LEU A 41 15.21 -4.67 -2.60
C LEU A 41 15.01 -3.15 -2.72
N GLY A 42 14.10 -2.71 -3.58
CA GLY A 42 13.74 -1.29 -3.67
C GLY A 42 13.18 -0.75 -2.36
N MET A 43 12.32 -1.52 -1.68
CA MET A 43 11.77 -1.16 -0.37
C MET A 43 12.82 -1.16 0.72
N PHE A 44 13.84 -2.02 0.66
CA PHE A 44 14.96 -1.98 1.59
C PHE A 44 15.76 -0.68 1.46
N VAL A 45 16.03 -0.24 0.23
CA VAL A 45 16.68 1.05 -0.03
C VAL A 45 15.82 2.22 0.44
N ALA A 46 14.51 2.18 0.19
CA ALA A 46 13.58 3.16 0.71
C ALA A 46 13.56 3.19 2.25
N ALA A 47 13.53 2.02 2.90
CA ALA A 47 13.57 1.88 4.36
C ALA A 47 14.86 2.47 4.95
N MET A 48 16.02 2.24 4.31
CA MET A 48 17.28 2.89 4.70
C MET A 48 17.15 4.41 4.64
N GLY A 49 16.60 4.97 3.56
CA GLY A 49 16.37 6.42 3.45
C GLY A 49 15.42 6.94 4.54
N VAL A 50 14.35 6.21 4.82
CA VAL A 50 13.41 6.61 5.88
C VAL A 50 14.08 6.58 7.25
N TYR A 51 14.75 5.48 7.58
CA TYR A 51 15.33 5.25 8.90
C TYR A 51 16.55 6.13 9.19
N PHE A 52 17.49 6.25 8.25
CA PHE A 52 18.72 7.03 8.45
C PHE A 52 18.56 8.53 8.17
N PHE A 53 17.58 8.94 7.36
CA PHE A 53 17.42 10.34 6.98
C PHE A 53 16.14 10.97 7.53
N LEU A 54 14.96 10.42 7.21
CA LEU A 54 13.67 11.07 7.55
C LEU A 54 13.39 11.08 9.05
N ILE A 55 13.58 9.95 9.74
CA ILE A 55 13.30 9.83 11.19
C ILE A 55 14.20 10.78 12.00
N PRO A 56 15.55 10.72 11.91
CA PRO A 56 16.41 11.58 12.74
C PRO A 56 16.29 13.06 12.41
N SER A 57 15.96 13.42 11.17
CA SER A 57 15.80 14.82 10.76
C SER A 57 14.43 15.41 11.12
N LYS A 58 13.48 14.60 11.64
CA LYS A 58 12.08 14.99 11.88
C LYS A 58 11.43 15.62 10.65
N LEU A 59 11.92 15.28 9.46
CA LEU A 59 11.41 15.80 8.20
C LEU A 59 10.08 15.14 7.90
N ILE A 60 9.03 15.96 7.90
CA ILE A 60 7.75 15.55 7.36
C ILE A 60 7.93 15.48 5.84
N VAL A 61 8.01 14.27 5.30
CA VAL A 61 7.89 14.07 3.86
C VAL A 61 6.55 14.69 3.45
N GLY A 62 6.60 15.63 2.52
CA GLY A 62 5.40 16.28 1.98
C GLY A 62 4.46 15.24 1.38
N SER A 63 3.57 14.71 2.20
CA SER A 63 2.53 13.77 1.82
C SER A 63 1.20 14.52 1.68
N ILE A 64 0.14 13.77 1.45
CA ILE A 64 -1.24 14.25 1.38
C ILE A 64 -1.60 15.02 2.66
N THR A 65 -1.06 14.60 3.81
CA THR A 65 -1.17 15.34 5.08
C THR A 65 -0.61 16.77 4.99
N GLY A 66 0.55 16.96 4.35
CA GLY A 66 1.17 18.28 4.16
C GLY A 66 0.36 19.16 3.21
N LEU A 67 -0.13 18.59 2.11
CA LEU A 67 -1.02 19.29 1.19
C LEU A 67 -2.33 19.69 1.88
N SER A 68 -2.93 18.78 2.66
CA SER A 68 -4.15 19.03 3.41
C SER A 68 -3.99 20.13 4.47
N LEU A 69 -2.83 20.25 5.10
CA LEU A 69 -2.54 21.36 6.03
C LEU A 69 -2.53 22.71 5.31
N VAL A 70 -1.96 22.78 4.11
CA VAL A 70 -1.96 24.01 3.29
C VAL A 70 -3.37 24.34 2.80
N VAL A 71 -4.11 23.35 2.30
CA VAL A 71 -5.49 23.54 1.82
C VAL A 71 -6.44 23.91 2.96
N SER A 72 -6.28 23.33 4.15
CA SER A 72 -7.08 23.68 5.34
C SER A 72 -6.85 25.13 5.77
N LYS A 73 -5.64 25.69 5.57
CA LYS A 73 -5.41 27.13 5.80
C LYS A 73 -6.15 28.03 4.80
N LEU A 74 -6.43 27.54 3.59
CA LEU A 74 -7.21 28.28 2.58
C LEU A 74 -8.73 28.11 2.79
N LEU A 75 -9.15 26.97 3.34
CA LEU A 75 -10.54 26.63 3.63
C LEU A 75 -10.71 26.26 5.12
N PRO A 76 -10.72 27.26 6.02
CA PRO A 76 -10.72 27.03 7.48
C PRO A 76 -12.01 26.39 8.03
N PHE A 77 -13.06 26.28 7.21
CA PHE A 77 -14.34 25.67 7.59
C PHE A 77 -14.33 24.13 7.55
N ILE A 78 -13.28 23.52 6.99
CA ILE A 78 -13.19 22.07 6.80
C ILE A 78 -12.00 21.53 7.61
N SER A 79 -12.25 20.45 8.35
CA SER A 79 -11.19 19.80 9.14
C SER A 79 -10.10 19.21 8.25
N VAL A 80 -8.84 19.26 8.70
CA VAL A 80 -7.70 18.66 8.00
C VAL A 80 -7.95 17.16 7.72
N GLY A 81 -8.57 16.45 8.66
CA GLY A 81 -8.91 15.03 8.51
C GLY A 81 -9.88 14.78 7.35
N THR A 82 -10.89 15.63 7.18
CA THR A 82 -11.83 15.54 6.05
C THR A 82 -11.11 15.77 4.73
N ILE A 83 -10.19 16.74 4.65
CA ILE A 83 -9.42 17.01 3.42
C ILE A 83 -8.51 15.81 3.09
N ILE A 84 -7.82 15.24 4.07
CA ILE A 84 -7.00 14.03 3.88
C ILE A 84 -7.86 12.88 3.36
N PHE A 85 -9.03 12.66 3.97
CA PHE A 85 -9.94 11.59 3.55
C PHE A 85 -10.40 11.77 2.10
N VAL A 86 -10.84 12.98 1.72
CA VAL A 86 -11.30 13.28 0.36
C VAL A 86 -10.17 13.13 -0.65
N ILE A 87 -8.99 13.69 -0.39
CA ILE A 87 -7.84 13.57 -1.30
C ILE A 87 -7.40 12.11 -1.43
N ASN A 88 -7.31 11.36 -0.33
CA ASN A 88 -6.98 9.94 -0.36
C ASN A 88 -8.01 9.13 -1.17
N ALA A 89 -9.31 9.41 -1.01
CA ALA A 89 -10.37 8.74 -1.76
C ALA A 89 -10.26 9.00 -3.26
N ILE A 90 -10.03 10.26 -3.66
CA ILE A 90 -9.85 10.64 -5.07
C ILE A 90 -8.61 9.95 -5.65
N LEU A 91 -7.49 9.99 -4.93
CA LEU A 91 -6.24 9.35 -5.38
C LEU A 91 -6.37 7.84 -5.49
N LEU A 92 -7.09 7.18 -4.56
CA LEU A 92 -7.34 5.75 -4.63
C LEU A 92 -8.17 5.37 -5.87
N ILE A 93 -9.23 6.14 -6.15
CA ILE A 93 -10.07 5.94 -7.34
C ILE A 93 -9.25 6.16 -8.61
N LEU A 94 -8.45 7.23 -8.67
CA LEU A 94 -7.58 7.52 -9.81
C LEU A 94 -6.52 6.43 -10.00
N ALA A 95 -5.89 5.96 -8.94
CA ALA A 95 -4.89 4.89 -9.02
C ALA A 95 -5.50 3.60 -9.60
N PHE A 96 -6.72 3.26 -9.18
CA PHE A 96 -7.43 2.10 -9.69
C PHE A 96 -7.83 2.25 -11.16
N LEU A 97 -8.26 3.45 -11.57
CA LEU A 97 -8.67 3.75 -12.94
C LEU A 97 -7.49 3.86 -13.92
N LEU A 98 -6.40 4.51 -13.54
CA LEU A 98 -5.27 4.80 -14.42
C LEU A 98 -4.33 3.60 -14.60
N ILE A 99 -4.11 2.81 -13.54
CA ILE A 99 -3.05 1.79 -13.53
C ILE A 99 -3.62 0.36 -13.41
N GLY A 100 -4.84 0.22 -12.90
CA GLY A 100 -5.54 -1.06 -12.80
C GLY A 100 -5.22 -1.86 -11.52
N ASN A 101 -5.94 -2.97 -11.36
CA ASN A 101 -5.91 -3.80 -10.14
C ASN A 101 -4.52 -4.41 -9.84
N GLU A 102 -3.76 -4.80 -10.86
CA GLU A 102 -2.44 -5.41 -10.67
C GLU A 102 -1.45 -4.46 -9.98
N PHE A 103 -1.53 -3.16 -10.30
CA PHE A 103 -0.71 -2.15 -9.64
C PHE A 103 -1.18 -1.85 -8.23
N GLY A 104 -2.50 -1.86 -7.99
CA GLY A 104 -3.05 -1.74 -6.64
C GLY A 104 -2.51 -2.83 -5.71
N ALA A 105 -2.51 -4.09 -6.16
CA ALA A 105 -1.97 -5.21 -5.39
C ALA A 105 -0.48 -5.05 -5.08
N LYS A 106 0.33 -4.62 -6.05
CA LYS A 106 1.76 -4.34 -5.86
C LYS A 106 2.01 -3.19 -4.89
N THR A 107 1.21 -2.13 -4.98
CA THR A 107 1.28 -0.97 -4.07
C THR A 107 0.98 -1.37 -2.63
N VAL A 108 -0.08 -2.17 -2.43
CA VAL A 108 -0.42 -2.71 -1.10
C VAL A 108 0.73 -3.56 -0.56
N TYR A 109 1.32 -4.44 -1.37
CA TYR A 109 2.50 -5.22 -0.96
C TYR A 109 3.66 -4.33 -0.49
N THR A 110 4.04 -3.32 -1.27
CA THR A 110 5.13 -2.42 -0.91
C THR A 110 4.83 -1.60 0.34
N ALA A 111 3.58 -1.17 0.54
CA ALA A 111 3.17 -0.42 1.73
C ALA A 111 3.24 -1.29 2.99
N LEU A 112 2.87 -2.57 2.89
CA LEU A 112 2.91 -3.52 4.00
C LEU A 112 4.33 -3.92 4.40
N ILE A 113 5.25 -4.06 3.44
CA ILE A 113 6.62 -4.52 3.74
C ILE A 113 7.55 -3.41 4.25
N LEU A 114 7.28 -2.14 3.90
CA LEU A 114 8.11 -1.00 4.29
C LEU A 114 8.26 -0.87 5.81
N GLY A 115 7.14 -0.88 6.55
CA GLY A 115 7.13 -0.74 8.01
C GLY A 115 8.01 -1.78 8.71
N PRO A 116 7.76 -3.08 8.50
CA PRO A 116 8.60 -4.14 9.05
C PRO A 116 10.08 -4.03 8.67
N MET A 117 10.41 -3.56 7.46
CA MET A 117 11.80 -3.34 7.06
C MET A 117 12.46 -2.20 7.84
N ILE A 118 11.74 -1.12 8.12
CA ILE A 118 12.22 -0.02 8.96
C ILE A 118 12.43 -0.51 10.39
N ASP A 119 11.48 -1.26 10.95
CA ASP A 119 11.58 -1.81 12.31
C ASP A 119 12.76 -2.80 12.43
N PHE A 120 12.95 -3.64 11.40
CA PHE A 120 14.11 -4.52 11.30
C PHE A 120 15.42 -3.73 11.31
N LEU A 121 15.50 -2.66 10.52
CA LEU A 121 16.66 -1.77 10.50
C LEU A 121 16.93 -1.13 11.86
N GLY A 122 15.88 -0.69 12.56
CA GLY A 122 16.01 -0.12 13.88
C GLY A 122 16.41 -1.10 14.97
N THR A 123 16.07 -2.39 14.80
CA THR A 123 16.53 -3.46 15.68
C THR A 123 18.01 -3.78 15.46
N VAL A 124 18.46 -3.81 14.20
CA VAL A 124 19.86 -4.16 13.86
C VAL A 124 20.81 -2.99 14.11
N ILE A 125 20.38 -1.76 13.79
CA ILE A 125 21.20 -0.54 13.91
C ILE A 125 20.38 0.52 14.64
N PRO A 126 20.30 0.48 15.99
CA PRO A 126 19.55 1.48 16.73
C PRO A 126 20.25 2.84 16.66
N ILE A 127 19.65 3.78 15.92
CA ILE A 127 20.09 5.17 15.90
C ILE A 127 19.50 5.87 17.12
N LYS A 128 20.35 6.49 17.94
CA LYS A 128 19.88 7.39 19.00
C LYS A 128 19.31 8.63 18.35
N GLU A 129 18.05 8.93 18.62
CA GLU A 129 17.49 10.25 18.34
C GLU A 129 18.31 11.27 19.14
N SER A 130 18.93 12.22 18.44
CA SER A 130 19.67 13.33 19.04
C SER A 130 18.79 14.56 19.22
#